data_AF-A0A2Z5EMZ5-F1
#
_entry.id   AF-A0A2Z5EMZ5-F1
#
_cell.length_a   1.000
_cell.length_b   1.000
_cell.length_c   1.000
_cell.angle_alpha   90.00
_cell.angle_beta   90.00
_cell.angle_gamma   90.00
#
_symmetry.space_group_name_H-M   'P 1'
#
loop_
_entity.id
_entity.type
_entity.pdbx_description
1 polymer ?
#
loop_
_entity_poly.entity_id
_entity_poly.type
_entity_poly.pdbx_seq_one_letter_code
_entity_poly.pdbx_strand_id
1 'polypeptide(L)'
;QWSGDGTIAEIENTPKAKLNVLHCYRSMNYISRHMEEKYGIPWVEYNFFGPTMIEKSLREIASHFDDTIKANAEKVIEKYRALMEAVIAKFKPRLQGKKVMLFVGG
;
A
#
# COMPACT_ATOMS: atom_id res chain seq x y z
N GLN A 1 4.92 7.36 10.99
CA GLN A 1 4.44 7.31 9.58
C GLN A 1 4.09 8.72 9.09
N TRP A 2 3.61 8.88 7.85
CA TRP A 2 3.26 10.19 7.26
C TRP A 2 1.77 10.27 6.86
N SER A 3 0.91 11.10 7.44
CA SER A 3 0.93 11.63 8.81
C SER A 3 -0.35 11.27 9.59
N GLY A 4 -1.20 10.36 9.09
CA GLY A 4 -2.28 9.80 9.92
C GLY A 4 -1.65 9.13 11.15
N ASP A 5 -2.06 9.47 12.36
CA ASP A 5 -1.49 8.92 13.61
C ASP A 5 0.05 9.03 13.74
N GLY A 6 0.70 9.93 12.99
CA GLY A 6 2.15 10.07 12.99
C GLY A 6 2.67 10.96 14.13
N THR A 7 3.77 10.57 14.75
CA THR A 7 4.52 11.39 15.71
C THR A 7 5.67 12.13 15.03
N ILE A 8 6.11 13.24 15.63
CA ILE A 8 7.29 13.99 15.16
C ILE A 8 8.53 13.10 15.11
N ALA A 9 8.74 12.28 16.13
CA ALA A 9 9.88 11.37 16.22
C ALA A 9 9.92 10.36 15.05
N GLU A 10 8.77 9.88 14.56
CA GLU A 10 8.74 9.00 13.38
C GLU A 10 9.09 9.72 12.09
N ILE A 11 8.64 10.97 11.93
CA ILE A 11 8.97 11.80 10.76
C ILE A 11 10.49 12.04 10.72
N GLU A 12 11.08 12.46 11.84
CA GLU A 12 12.52 12.70 11.98
C GLU A 12 13.36 11.43 11.73
N ASN A 13 12.82 10.26 12.05
CA ASN A 13 13.50 8.97 11.82
C ASN A 13 13.25 8.38 10.43
N THR A 14 12.36 8.94 9.61
CA THR A 14 12.05 8.40 8.26
C THR A 14 13.28 8.30 7.33
N PRO A 15 14.25 9.24 7.34
CA PRO A 15 15.49 9.11 6.55
C PRO A 15 16.35 7.87 6.87
N LYS A 16 15.99 7.06 7.86
CA LYS A 16 16.65 5.77 8.18
C LYS A 16 15.98 4.57 7.49
N ALA A 17 14.81 4.75 6.88
CA ALA A 17 14.08 3.71 6.18
C ALA A 17 14.84 3.18 4.95
N LYS A 18 14.45 2.00 4.46
CA LYS A 18 15.05 1.36 3.27
C LYS A 18 14.19 1.47 2.01
N LEU A 19 12.91 1.77 2.18
CA LEU A 19 11.93 1.95 1.11
C LEU A 19 10.80 2.84 1.62
N ASN A 20 10.42 3.85 0.84
CA ASN A 20 9.20 4.60 1.06
C ASN A 20 8.04 3.99 0.28
N VAL A 21 6.97 3.58 0.97
CA VAL A 21 5.76 3.06 0.35
C VAL A 21 4.72 4.18 0.22
N LEU A 22 4.47 4.63 -1.00
CA LEU A 22 3.72 5.85 -1.29
C LEU A 22 2.28 5.52 -1.71
N HIS A 23 1.31 5.78 -0.83
CA HIS A 23 -0.11 5.56 -1.15
C HIS A 23 -0.72 6.73 -1.92
N CYS A 24 -0.66 7.95 -1.35
CA CYS A 24 -1.17 9.15 -2.01
C CYS A 24 -0.03 9.85 -2.74
N TYR A 25 0.14 9.52 -4.02
CA TYR A 25 1.15 10.16 -4.86
C TYR A 25 1.04 11.68 -4.84
N ARG A 26 -0.17 12.24 -5.04
CA ARG A 26 -0.37 13.69 -5.19
C ARG A 26 0.12 14.49 -3.98
N SER A 27 -0.13 14.01 -2.76
CA SER A 27 0.18 14.76 -1.53
C SER A 27 1.57 14.54 -0.97
N MET A 28 2.32 13.51 -1.42
CA MET A 28 3.61 13.14 -0.80
C MET A 28 4.72 12.77 -1.82
N ASN A 29 4.49 12.92 -3.13
CA ASN A 29 5.55 12.67 -4.12
C ASN A 29 6.78 13.57 -3.93
N TYR A 30 6.59 14.84 -3.51
CA TYR A 30 7.70 15.79 -3.36
C TYR A 30 8.70 15.33 -2.30
N ILE A 31 8.22 14.83 -1.15
CA ILE A 31 9.09 14.38 -0.08
C ILE A 31 9.70 13.02 -0.40
N SER A 32 8.98 12.16 -1.13
CA SER A 32 9.52 10.88 -1.61
C SER A 32 10.70 11.10 -2.56
N ARG A 33 10.54 12.01 -3.54
CA ARG A 33 11.63 12.43 -4.45
C ARG A 33 12.79 13.07 -3.70
N HIS A 34 12.50 13.97 -2.76
CA HIS A 34 13.54 14.58 -1.93
C HIS A 34 14.32 13.55 -1.12
N MET A 35 13.65 12.55 -0.54
CA MET A 35 14.31 11.48 0.23
C MET A 35 15.14 10.55 -0.65
N GLU A 36 14.71 10.30 -1.88
CA GLU A 36 15.50 9.59 -2.89
C GLU A 36 16.76 10.38 -3.26
N GLU A 37 16.63 11.66 -3.59
CA GLU A 37 17.75 12.53 -3.98
C GLU A 37 18.77 12.75 -2.85
N LYS A 38 18.29 13.02 -1.63
CA LYS A 38 19.15 13.41 -0.49
C LYS A 38 19.70 12.24 0.30
N TYR A 39 18.91 11.16 0.45
CA TYR A 39 19.25 10.03 1.31
C TYR A 39 19.37 8.71 0.55
N GLY A 40 19.12 8.68 -0.76
CA GLY A 40 19.17 7.47 -1.58
C GLY A 40 18.06 6.47 -1.27
N ILE A 41 16.95 6.91 -0.67
CA ILE A 41 15.86 6.02 -0.27
C ILE A 41 14.88 5.87 -1.44
N PRO A 42 14.78 4.69 -2.07
CA PRO A 42 13.84 4.48 -3.16
C PRO A 42 12.39 4.58 -2.65
N TRP A 43 11.47 4.80 -3.57
CA TRP A 43 10.03 4.80 -3.28
C TRP A 43 9.26 3.99 -4.32
N VAL A 44 8.12 3.43 -3.88
CA VAL A 44 7.21 2.66 -4.74
C VAL A 44 5.78 3.06 -4.45
N GLU A 45 4.96 3.19 -5.49
CA GLU A 45 3.52 3.42 -5.35
C GLU A 45 2.80 2.11 -5.01
N TYR A 46 1.81 2.18 -4.12
CA TYR A 46 0.99 1.03 -3.75
C TYR A 46 -0.47 1.40 -3.56
N ASN A 47 -1.36 0.42 -3.62
CA ASN A 47 -2.80 0.62 -3.53
C ASN A 47 -3.45 -0.47 -2.65
N PHE A 48 -3.95 -0.08 -1.48
CA PHE A 48 -4.67 -0.97 -0.56
C PHE A 48 -6.20 -0.88 -0.65
N PHE A 49 -6.74 -0.52 -1.82
CA PHE A 49 -8.18 -0.59 -2.11
C PHE A 49 -8.58 -1.92 -2.77
N GLY A 50 -9.13 -2.83 -1.96
CA GLY A 50 -9.70 -4.10 -2.40
C GLY A 50 -8.66 -5.21 -2.59
N PRO A 51 -9.08 -6.49 -2.48
CA PRO A 51 -8.16 -7.62 -2.35
C PRO A 51 -7.22 -7.78 -3.54
N THR A 52 -7.70 -7.56 -4.77
CA THR A 52 -6.85 -7.65 -5.97
C THR A 52 -5.68 -6.67 -5.94
N MET A 53 -5.92 -5.42 -5.54
CA MET A 53 -4.87 -4.40 -5.48
C MET A 53 -3.98 -4.56 -4.25
N ILE A 54 -4.54 -5.00 -3.12
CA ILE A 54 -3.77 -5.34 -1.92
C ILE A 54 -2.77 -6.46 -2.21
N GLU A 55 -3.21 -7.57 -2.82
CA GLU A 55 -2.33 -8.69 -3.16
C GLU A 55 -1.19 -8.25 -4.10
N LYS A 56 -1.53 -7.48 -5.15
CA LYS A 56 -0.54 -6.93 -6.08
C LYS A 56 0.48 -6.04 -5.34
N SER A 57 -0.01 -5.15 -4.49
CA SER A 57 0.82 -4.21 -3.73
C SER A 57 1.71 -4.90 -2.71
N LEU A 58 1.21 -5.92 -2.01
CA LEU A 58 2.00 -6.71 -1.06
C LEU A 58 3.14 -7.43 -1.77
N ARG A 59 2.87 -8.04 -2.94
CA ARG A 59 3.91 -8.69 -3.76
C ARG A 59 4.93 -7.68 -4.29
N GLU A 60 4.49 -6.52 -4.75
CA GLU A 60 5.38 -5.45 -5.23
C GLU A 60 6.32 -4.98 -4.11
N ILE A 61 5.75 -4.58 -2.96
CA ILE A 61 6.52 -4.13 -1.80
C ILE A 61 7.52 -5.21 -1.38
N ALA A 62 7.08 -6.47 -1.27
CA ALA A 62 7.94 -7.57 -0.88
C ALA A 62 9.06 -7.87 -1.88
N SER A 63 8.88 -7.54 -3.16
CA SER A 63 9.89 -7.76 -4.20
C SER A 63 11.15 -6.92 -4.01
N HIS A 64 11.06 -5.81 -3.28
CA HIS A 64 12.20 -4.96 -2.90
C HIS A 64 13.03 -5.54 -1.74
N PHE A 65 12.63 -6.67 -1.15
CA PHE A 65 13.29 -7.29 -0.01
C PHE A 65 13.69 -8.75 -0.30
N ASP A 66 14.16 -9.45 0.72
CA ASP A 66 14.61 -10.83 0.63
C ASP A 66 13.46 -11.85 0.51
N ASP A 67 13.82 -13.11 0.29
CA ASP A 67 12.87 -14.21 0.13
C ASP A 67 12.07 -14.50 1.40
N THR A 68 12.56 -14.10 2.58
CA THR A 68 11.80 -14.19 3.84
C THR A 68 10.60 -13.26 3.78
N ILE A 69 10.79 -12.03 3.32
CA ILE A 69 9.69 -11.05 3.18
C ILE A 69 8.72 -11.49 2.08
N LYS A 70 9.22 -11.98 0.94
CA LYS A 70 8.35 -12.52 -0.14
C LYS A 70 7.49 -13.68 0.36
N ALA A 71 8.07 -14.63 1.08
CA ALA A 71 7.32 -15.74 1.65
C ALA A 71 6.28 -15.28 2.69
N ASN A 72 6.61 -14.28 3.50
CA ASN A 72 5.68 -13.72 4.47
C ASN A 72 4.52 -12.95 3.83
N ALA A 73 4.75 -12.28 2.69
CA ALA A 73 3.68 -11.66 1.92
C ALA A 73 2.63 -12.70 1.47
N GLU A 74 3.08 -13.84 0.92
CA GLU A 74 2.15 -14.92 0.52
C GLU A 74 1.42 -15.53 1.73
N LYS A 75 2.07 -15.70 2.89
CA LYS A 75 1.40 -16.13 4.13
C LYS A 75 0.29 -15.19 4.56
N VAL A 76 0.51 -13.87 4.46
CA VAL A 76 -0.50 -12.86 4.79
C VAL A 76 -1.63 -12.88 3.78
N ILE A 77 -1.34 -12.94 2.49
CA ILE A 77 -2.34 -13.05 1.43
C ILE A 77 -3.24 -14.25 1.68
N GLU A 78 -2.65 -15.42 1.95
CA GLU A 78 -3.41 -16.65 2.20
C GLU A 78 -4.25 -16.57 3.48
N LYS A 79 -3.68 -16.01 4.56
CA LYS A 79 -4.39 -15.80 5.83
C LYS A 79 -5.70 -15.02 5.66
N TYR A 80 -5.72 -14.02 4.78
CA TYR A 80 -6.88 -13.14 4.59
C TYR A 80 -7.78 -13.52 3.40
N ARG A 81 -7.38 -14.49 2.57
CA ARG A 81 -8.10 -14.90 1.35
C ARG A 81 -9.56 -15.27 1.65
N ALA A 82 -9.77 -16.20 2.58
CA ALA A 82 -11.12 -16.66 2.95
C ALA A 82 -12.02 -15.53 3.49
N LEU A 83 -11.43 -14.57 4.23
CA LEU A 83 -12.17 -13.42 4.77
C LEU A 83 -12.63 -12.49 3.63
N MET A 84 -11.75 -12.19 2.68
CA MET A 84 -12.08 -11.37 1.52
C MET A 84 -13.09 -12.05 0.59
N GLU A 85 -12.94 -13.36 0.36
CA GLU A 85 -13.88 -14.15 -0.43
C GLU A 85 -15.28 -14.18 0.18
N ALA A 86 -15.40 -14.31 1.50
CA ALA A 86 -16.69 -14.24 2.19
C ALA A 86 -17.38 -12.86 1.99
N VAL A 87 -16.61 -11.77 2.04
CA VAL A 87 -17.12 -10.41 1.76
C VAL A 87 -17.59 -10.31 0.30
N ILE A 88 -16.77 -10.78 -0.66
CA ILE A 88 -17.12 -10.76 -2.08
C ILE A 88 -18.38 -11.60 -2.34
N ALA A 89 -18.45 -12.81 -1.81
CA ALA A 89 -19.60 -13.70 -1.97
C ALA A 89 -20.89 -13.06 -1.45
N LYS A 90 -20.81 -12.36 -0.30
CA LYS A 90 -21.96 -11.68 0.29
C LYS A 90 -22.43 -10.46 -0.51
N PHE A 91 -21.50 -9.64 -1.02
CA PHE A 91 -21.84 -8.32 -1.57
C PHE A 91 -21.82 -8.24 -3.11
N LYS A 92 -20.99 -9.02 -3.81
CA LYS A 92 -20.92 -8.99 -5.27
C LYS A 92 -22.27 -9.25 -5.95
N PRO A 93 -23.08 -10.25 -5.56
CA PRO A 93 -24.39 -10.48 -6.19
C PRO A 93 -25.36 -9.29 -6.03
N ARG A 94 -25.19 -8.48 -4.98
CA ARG A 94 -26.05 -7.30 -4.70
C ARG A 94 -25.65 -6.08 -5.53
N LEU A 95 -24.38 -6.00 -5.92
CA LEU A 95 -23.77 -4.84 -6.55
C LEU A 95 -23.42 -5.06 -8.03
N GLN A 96 -23.44 -6.32 -8.50
CA GLN A 96 -23.12 -6.67 -9.88
C GLN A 96 -24.01 -5.88 -10.86
N GLY A 97 -23.38 -5.20 -11.81
CA GLY A 97 -24.05 -4.41 -12.84
C GLY A 97 -24.55 -3.03 -12.39
N LYS A 98 -24.36 -2.63 -11.13
CA LYS A 98 -24.63 -1.24 -10.69
C LYS A 98 -23.57 -0.30 -11.25
N LYS A 99 -23.97 0.92 -11.58
CA LYS A 99 -23.10 1.98 -12.10
C LYS A 99 -22.68 2.92 -10.98
N VAL A 100 -21.44 3.42 -11.02
CA VAL A 100 -20.87 4.30 -10.00
C VAL A 100 -20.26 5.55 -10.64
N MET A 101 -20.70 6.72 -10.18
CA MET A 101 -20.07 8.05 -10.27
C MET A 101 -18.85 8.19 -9.34
N LEU A 102 -17.64 8.52 -9.80
CA LEU A 102 -16.54 8.94 -8.92
C LEU A 102 -16.07 10.35 -9.29
N PHE A 103 -16.11 11.27 -8.33
CA PHE A 103 -15.47 12.58 -8.40
C PHE A 103 -14.86 12.86 -7.03
N VAL A 104 -13.53 12.75 -6.97
CA VAL A 104 -12.73 12.91 -5.76
C VAL A 104 -11.57 13.86 -6.07
N GLY A 105 -10.81 14.29 -5.07
CA GLY A 105 -9.67 15.18 -5.26
C GLY A 105 -8.52 14.53 -6.03
N GLY A 106 -7.55 14.00 -5.30
CA GLY A 106 -6.31 13.45 -5.83
C GLY A 106 -5.19 13.66 -4.85
#